data_AF-A0A9D5BQ44-F1
#
_entry.id   AF-A0A9D5BQ44-F1
#
_cell.length_a   1.000
_cell.length_b   1.000
_cell.length_c   1.000
_cell.angle_alpha   90.00
_cell.angle_beta   90.00
_cell.angle_gamma   90.00
#
_symmetry.space_group_name_H-M   'P 1'
#
loop_
_entity.id
_entity.type
_entity.pdbx_description
1 polymer ?
#
loop_
_entity_poly.entity_id
_entity_poly.type
_entity_poly.pdbx_seq_one_letter_code
_entity_poly.pdbx_strand_id
1 'polypeptide(L)'
;MLFLIVVVAGTTTRPRSFRQKEAENEEEPEQVSGDDAGEQSDEETRKKKGTQGIIEIENPNLVKPKNLRARDVDVDKTTELSRREREEIEKQKAHERYMRLQEQGKTDQSKKDLERLALIRQQRAEAAKKRDEEKAAKELKKAEVRK
;
A
#
# COMPACT_ATOMS: atom_id res chain seq x y z
N MET A 1 52.03 25.19 32.51
CA MET A 1 51.81 23.99 31.69
C MET A 1 50.52 23.35 32.16
N LEU A 2 49.56 23.16 31.25
CA LEU A 2 48.23 22.55 31.37
C LEU A 2 47.12 23.42 32.00
N PHE A 3 46.33 24.03 31.10
CA PHE A 3 45.09 24.74 31.37
C PHE A 3 43.92 23.75 31.54
N LEU A 4 43.13 24.04 32.58
CA LEU A 4 41.73 23.67 32.80
C LEU A 4 40.88 23.96 31.55
N ILE A 5 39.92 23.09 31.23
CA ILE A 5 38.52 23.40 30.83
C ILE A 5 37.80 22.06 30.56
N VAL A 6 36.97 21.65 31.54
CA VAL A 6 35.85 20.73 31.34
C VAL A 6 34.65 21.61 31.08
N VAL A 7 34.11 21.59 29.85
CA VAL A 7 32.86 22.30 29.50
C VAL A 7 31.79 21.30 29.10
N VAL A 8 30.65 21.51 29.76
CA VAL A 8 29.35 20.87 29.68
C VAL A 8 28.59 21.35 28.44
N ALA A 9 27.79 20.42 27.87
CA ALA A 9 26.58 20.61 27.05
C ALA A 9 26.60 21.47 25.77
N GLY A 10 25.97 20.93 24.72
CA GLY A 10 25.24 21.72 23.73
C GLY A 10 25.73 21.62 22.28
N THR A 11 24.92 20.94 21.46
CA THR A 11 24.46 21.40 20.14
C THR A 11 25.49 21.75 19.03
N THR A 12 25.27 21.09 17.89
CA THR A 12 25.64 21.50 16.51
C THR A 12 27.12 21.60 16.17
N THR A 13 27.66 20.55 15.53
CA THR A 13 28.60 20.71 14.40
C THR A 13 28.60 19.45 13.52
N ARG A 14 27.56 19.26 12.71
CA ARG A 14 27.66 18.43 11.49
C ARG A 14 27.83 19.37 10.30
N PRO A 15 29.01 19.42 9.64
CA PRO A 15 29.21 20.32 8.52
C PRO A 15 28.38 19.87 7.32
N ARG A 16 27.55 20.79 6.80
CA ARG A 16 26.83 20.67 5.54
C ARG A 16 27.78 20.93 4.38
N SER A 17 28.19 19.89 3.64
CA SER A 17 28.42 19.96 2.19
C SER A 17 28.90 18.64 1.60
N PHE A 18 27.98 17.74 1.23
CA PHE A 18 28.08 16.99 -0.02
C PHE A 18 26.71 16.39 -0.34
N ARG A 19 26.02 16.96 -1.35
CA ARG A 19 24.84 16.36 -1.97
C ARG A 19 25.32 15.19 -2.83
N GLN A 20 25.03 13.96 -2.41
CA GLN A 20 24.84 12.83 -3.31
C GLN A 20 23.45 12.27 -3.02
N LYS A 21 22.61 12.30 -4.05
CA LYS A 21 21.38 11.51 -4.15
C LYS A 21 21.75 10.04 -3.93
N GLU A 22 21.00 9.33 -3.10
CA GLU A 22 20.26 8.12 -3.47
C GLU A 22 19.67 7.40 -2.23
N ALA A 23 18.38 7.09 -2.34
CA ALA A 23 17.57 6.16 -1.54
C ALA A 23 17.16 6.57 -0.10
N GLU A 24 16.40 7.66 0.01
CA GLU A 24 15.43 7.84 1.11
C GLU A 24 14.07 7.33 0.60
N ASN A 25 13.56 6.28 1.24
CA ASN A 25 12.20 5.77 1.07
C ASN A 25 11.25 6.74 1.81
N GLU A 26 11.00 7.89 1.19
CA GLU A 26 9.96 8.84 1.59
C GLU A 26 8.62 8.27 1.11
N GLU A 27 7.82 7.76 2.06
CA GLU A 27 6.40 7.51 1.85
C GLU A 27 5.71 8.86 1.64
N GLU A 28 5.50 9.23 0.39
CA GLU A 28 4.57 10.29 -0.01
C GLU A 28 3.14 9.88 0.40
N PRO A 29 2.39 10.69 1.17
CA PRO A 29 0.95 10.54 1.20
C PRO A 29 0.41 11.10 -0.12
N GLU A 30 0.05 10.21 -1.05
CA GLU A 30 -0.76 10.58 -2.22
C GLU A 30 -2.07 11.23 -1.73
N GLN A 31 -2.11 12.56 -1.76
CA GLN A 31 -3.35 13.32 -1.62
C GLN A 31 -4.17 13.10 -2.89
N VAL A 32 -5.06 12.12 -2.81
CA VAL A 32 -6.30 12.08 -3.58
C VAL A 32 -7.12 13.29 -3.16
N SER A 33 -7.12 14.34 -3.97
CA SER A 33 -8.06 15.46 -3.88
C SER A 33 -8.44 15.91 -5.29
N GLY A 34 -9.74 15.81 -5.55
CA GLY A 34 -10.40 16.10 -6.82
C GLY A 34 -9.96 17.40 -7.48
N ASP A 35 -9.75 17.34 -8.78
CA ASP A 35 -10.82 17.69 -9.72
C ASP A 35 -10.44 17.05 -11.06
N ASP A 36 -10.99 15.86 -11.30
CA ASP A 36 -11.23 15.38 -12.66
C ASP A 36 -12.30 16.31 -13.23
N ALA A 37 -11.86 17.50 -13.68
CA ALA A 37 -12.63 18.29 -14.61
C ALA A 37 -12.58 17.54 -15.94
N GLY A 38 -13.32 16.44 -15.99
CA GLY A 38 -13.67 15.73 -17.20
C GLY A 38 -14.23 16.77 -18.15
N GLU A 39 -13.40 17.17 -19.09
CA GLU A 39 -13.78 17.99 -20.22
C GLU A 39 -14.73 17.13 -21.03
N GLN A 40 -16.00 17.11 -20.60
CA GLN A 40 -17.12 16.61 -21.38
C GLN A 40 -17.09 17.44 -22.66
N SER A 41 -16.47 16.85 -23.68
CA SER A 41 -16.51 17.36 -25.04
C SER A 41 -17.96 17.29 -25.48
N ASP A 42 -18.71 18.35 -25.19
CA ASP A 42 -19.97 18.70 -25.84
C ASP A 42 -19.66 19.00 -27.31
N GLU A 43 -19.36 17.94 -28.06
CA GLU A 43 -19.18 17.91 -29.51
C GLU A 43 -20.55 18.05 -30.24
N GLU A 44 -21.57 18.57 -29.57
CA GLU A 44 -22.81 19.03 -30.21
C GLU A 44 -22.90 20.57 -30.23
N THR A 45 -22.01 21.29 -29.53
CA THR A 45 -22.01 22.76 -29.49
C THR A 45 -20.72 23.41 -29.98
N ARG A 46 -19.71 22.62 -30.35
CA ARG A 46 -18.56 23.13 -31.11
C ARG A 46 -19.05 23.53 -32.50
N LYS A 47 -19.38 24.81 -32.65
CA LYS A 47 -19.67 25.44 -33.95
C LYS A 47 -18.54 25.02 -34.90
N LYS A 48 -18.85 24.14 -35.86
CA LYS A 48 -17.89 23.65 -36.84
C LYS A 48 -17.22 24.87 -37.48
N LYS A 49 -15.90 24.97 -37.37
CA LYS A 49 -15.17 26.14 -37.85
C LYS A 49 -15.16 26.12 -39.39
N GLY A 50 -15.55 27.22 -40.01
CA GLY A 50 -15.48 27.39 -41.46
C GLY A 50 -16.43 26.47 -42.24
N THR A 51 -15.95 25.90 -43.34
CA THR A 51 -16.75 25.11 -44.29
C THR A 51 -17.03 23.67 -43.86
N GLN A 52 -16.50 23.21 -42.72
CA GLN A 52 -16.74 21.87 -42.17
C GLN A 52 -18.21 21.58 -41.85
N GLY A 53 -19.04 22.60 -41.68
CA GLY A 53 -20.50 22.44 -41.53
C GLY A 53 -21.26 22.21 -42.83
N ILE A 54 -20.67 22.57 -43.97
CA ILE A 54 -21.29 22.53 -45.30
C ILE A 54 -20.90 21.24 -46.03
N ILE A 55 -19.74 20.64 -45.70
CA ILE A 55 -19.28 19.38 -46.29
C ILE A 55 -19.98 18.23 -45.58
N GLU A 56 -20.90 17.57 -46.28
CA GLU A 56 -21.56 16.34 -45.83
C GLU A 56 -20.55 15.18 -45.85
N ILE A 57 -20.23 14.63 -44.68
CA ILE A 57 -19.34 13.48 -44.57
C ILE A 57 -20.15 12.22 -44.92
N GLU A 58 -20.20 11.85 -46.19
CA GLU A 58 -20.79 10.60 -46.70
C GLU A 58 -19.86 9.40 -46.47
N ASN A 59 -19.32 9.25 -45.27
CA ASN A 59 -18.56 8.05 -44.94
C ASN A 59 -19.54 6.94 -44.52
N PRO A 60 -19.69 5.85 -45.29
CA PRO A 60 -20.60 4.76 -44.96
C PRO A 60 -20.21 4.00 -43.68
N ASN A 61 -18.97 4.17 -43.20
CA ASN A 61 -18.49 3.65 -41.92
C ASN A 61 -18.51 4.71 -40.80
N LEU A 62 -19.18 5.85 -40.99
CA LEU A 62 -19.33 6.86 -39.94
C LEU A 62 -20.31 6.35 -38.87
N VAL A 63 -19.78 5.58 -37.93
CA VAL A 63 -20.53 5.08 -36.78
C VAL A 63 -20.90 6.28 -35.92
N LYS A 64 -22.16 6.70 -35.97
CA LYS A 64 -22.70 7.72 -35.08
C LYS A 64 -22.63 7.21 -33.64
N PRO A 65 -22.12 7.99 -32.67
CA PRO A 65 -22.09 7.56 -31.27
C PRO A 65 -23.53 7.34 -30.80
N LYS A 66 -23.85 6.11 -30.38
CA LYS A 66 -25.14 5.78 -29.76
C LYS A 66 -24.99 5.99 -28.25
N ASN A 67 -25.63 7.03 -27.72
CA ASN A 67 -25.70 7.28 -26.29
C ASN A 67 -26.67 6.28 -25.65
N LEU A 68 -26.18 5.10 -25.28
CA LEU A 68 -26.95 4.12 -24.49
C LEU A 68 -27.04 4.60 -23.04
N ARG A 69 -28.23 4.51 -22.46
CA ARG A 69 -28.44 4.85 -21.05
C ARG A 69 -28.01 3.66 -20.19
N ALA A 70 -27.40 3.93 -19.04
CA ALA A 70 -26.88 2.91 -18.13
C ALA A 70 -27.94 1.87 -17.66
N ARG A 71 -29.23 2.16 -17.83
CA ARG A 71 -30.35 1.27 -17.50
C ARG A 71 -30.62 0.19 -18.56
N ASP A 72 -30.18 0.40 -19.79
CA ASP A 72 -30.42 -0.49 -20.93
C ASP A 72 -29.23 -1.43 -21.20
N VAL A 73 -28.23 -1.43 -20.31
CA VAL A 73 -27.08 -2.34 -20.38
C VAL A 73 -27.48 -3.65 -19.71
N ASP A 74 -27.80 -4.66 -20.53
CA ASP A 74 -28.03 -6.04 -20.09
C ASP A 74 -26.74 -6.63 -19.50
N VAL A 75 -26.65 -6.70 -18.17
CA VAL A 75 -25.52 -7.29 -17.42
C VAL A 75 -25.47 -8.82 -17.56
N ASP A 76 -26.59 -9.45 -17.92
CA ASP A 76 -26.72 -10.91 -18.03
C ASP A 76 -26.21 -11.49 -19.35
N LYS A 77 -25.92 -10.65 -20.34
CA LYS A 77 -25.24 -11.08 -21.56
C LYS A 77 -23.76 -11.22 -21.19
N THR A 78 -23.33 -12.45 -20.93
CA THR A 78 -21.91 -12.80 -20.87
C THR A 78 -21.30 -12.55 -22.24
N THR A 79 -20.92 -11.30 -22.50
CA THR A 79 -20.00 -10.97 -23.58
C THR A 79 -18.80 -11.85 -23.32
N GLU A 80 -18.52 -12.79 -24.22
CA GLU A 80 -17.37 -13.67 -24.10
C GLU A 80 -16.14 -12.77 -23.92
N LEU A 81 -15.65 -12.69 -22.68
CA LEU A 81 -14.54 -11.81 -22.31
C LEU A 81 -13.45 -12.02 -23.35
N SER A 82 -12.96 -10.93 -23.92
CA SER A 82 -11.91 -10.94 -24.92
C SER A 82 -10.75 -11.79 -24.39
N ARG A 83 -10.02 -12.50 -25.27
CA ARG A 83 -8.87 -13.33 -24.83
C ARG A 83 -7.94 -12.58 -23.87
N ARG A 84 -7.76 -11.27 -24.11
CA ARG A 84 -6.99 -10.36 -23.25
C ARG A 84 -7.61 -10.19 -21.86
N GLU A 85 -8.91 -9.96 -21.78
CA GLU A 85 -9.63 -9.76 -20.51
C GLU A 85 -9.62 -11.03 -19.66
N ARG A 86 -9.68 -12.22 -20.28
CA ARG A 86 -9.58 -13.50 -19.55
C ARG A 86 -8.21 -13.67 -18.91
N GLU A 87 -7.15 -13.41 -19.66
CA GLU A 87 -5.77 -13.49 -19.16
C GLU A 87 -5.51 -12.47 -18.04
N GLU A 88 -6.06 -11.26 -18.15
CA GLU A 88 -5.94 -10.23 -17.11
C GLU A 88 -6.67 -10.63 -15.82
N ILE A 89 -7.89 -11.18 -15.92
CA ILE A 89 -8.65 -11.66 -14.78
C ILE A 89 -7.97 -12.88 -14.13
N GLU A 90 -7.39 -13.78 -14.92
CA GLU A 90 -6.64 -14.92 -14.40
C GLU A 90 -5.37 -14.47 -13.68
N LYS A 91 -4.66 -13.46 -14.21
CA LYS A 91 -3.50 -12.86 -13.56
C LYS A 91 -3.88 -12.20 -12.23
N GLN A 92 -4.99 -11.47 -12.18
CA GLN A 92 -5.51 -10.87 -10.95
C GLN A 92 -5.87 -11.96 -9.94
N LYS A 93 -6.64 -12.98 -10.35
CA LYS A 93 -7.01 -14.11 -9.48
C LYS A 93 -5.80 -14.89 -8.97
N ALA A 94 -4.76 -15.06 -9.79
CA ALA A 94 -3.53 -15.72 -9.39
C ALA A 94 -2.78 -14.89 -8.33
N HIS A 95 -2.71 -13.57 -8.53
CA HIS A 95 -2.12 -12.66 -7.55
C HIS A 95 -2.89 -12.66 -6.23
N GLU A 96 -4.22 -12.53 -6.27
CA GLU A 96 -5.09 -12.63 -5.09
C GLU A 96 -4.91 -13.95 -4.36
N ARG A 97 -4.84 -15.07 -5.10
CA ARG A 97 -4.59 -16.39 -4.50
C ARG A 97 -3.24 -16.45 -3.81
N TYR A 98 -2.20 -15.89 -4.43
CA TYR A 98 -0.87 -15.82 -3.84
C TYR A 98 -0.87 -14.99 -2.54
N MET A 99 -1.44 -13.79 -2.58
CA MET A 99 -1.58 -12.91 -1.42
C MET A 99 -2.37 -13.60 -0.30
N ARG A 100 -3.49 -14.23 -0.64
CA ARG A 100 -4.30 -15.01 0.30
C ARG A 100 -3.54 -16.19 0.89
N LEU A 101 -2.70 -16.88 0.12
CA LEU A 101 -1.86 -17.97 0.63
C LEU A 101 -0.80 -17.46 1.62
N GLN A 102 -0.26 -16.28 1.35
CA GLN A 102 0.74 -15.63 2.17
C GLN A 102 0.15 -15.16 3.50
N GLU A 103 -1.04 -14.55 3.47
CA GLU A 103 -1.83 -14.19 4.66
C GLU A 103 -2.20 -15.43 5.49
N GLN A 104 -2.59 -16.53 4.82
CA GLN A 104 -2.85 -17.81 5.48
C GLN A 104 -1.59 -18.46 6.08
N GLY A 105 -0.41 -17.90 5.83
CA GLY A 105 0.83 -18.46 6.32
C GLY A 105 1.27 -19.75 5.63
N LYS A 106 0.71 -20.07 4.46
CA LYS A 106 0.95 -21.34 3.76
C LYS A 106 2.17 -21.31 2.84
N THR A 107 2.64 -20.12 2.45
CA THR A 107 3.91 -19.96 1.72
C THR A 107 5.07 -20.31 2.64
N ASP A 108 6.15 -20.87 2.09
CA ASP A 108 7.29 -21.30 2.91
C ASP A 108 8.02 -20.13 3.58
N GLN A 109 7.90 -18.93 3.01
CA GLN A 109 8.36 -17.69 3.65
C GLN A 109 7.51 -17.36 4.88
N SER A 110 6.17 -17.31 4.74
CA SER A 110 5.31 -17.00 5.88
C SER A 110 5.40 -18.05 6.99
N LYS A 111 5.58 -19.33 6.67
CA LYS A 111 5.80 -20.38 7.69
C LYS A 111 7.02 -20.07 8.54
N LYS A 112 8.16 -19.76 7.90
CA LYS A 112 9.40 -19.40 8.60
C LYS A 112 9.23 -18.16 9.47
N ASP A 113 8.51 -17.16 8.98
CA ASP A 113 8.26 -15.94 9.74
C ASP A 113 7.33 -16.18 10.93
N LEU A 114 6.28 -17.00 10.75
CA LEU A 114 5.42 -17.44 11.83
C LEU A 114 6.18 -18.27 12.89
N GLU A 115 7.07 -19.17 12.45
CA GLU A 115 7.94 -19.95 13.33
C GLU A 115 8.89 -19.06 14.13
N ARG A 116 9.52 -18.06 13.48
CA ARG A 116 10.34 -17.06 14.17
C ARG A 116 9.54 -16.28 15.20
N LEU A 117 8.34 -15.81 14.84
CA LEU A 117 7.46 -15.10 15.77
C LEU A 117 7.01 -15.99 16.93
N ALA A 118 6.75 -17.27 16.69
CA ALA A 118 6.39 -18.24 17.72
C ALA A 118 7.56 -18.45 18.71
N LEU A 119 8.80 -18.57 18.23
CA LEU A 119 9.98 -18.67 19.08
C LEU A 119 10.14 -17.43 19.98
N ILE A 120 9.97 -16.22 19.43
CA ILE A 120 10.03 -14.98 20.21
C ILE A 120 8.92 -14.93 21.26
N ARG A 121 7.69 -15.36 20.91
CA ARG A 121 6.58 -15.44 21.88
C ARG A 121 6.90 -16.42 23.01
N GLN A 122 7.48 -17.59 22.69
CA GLN A 122 7.91 -18.56 23.69
C GLN A 122 8.99 -17.99 24.61
N GLN A 123 10.04 -17.38 24.06
CA GLN A 123 11.10 -16.74 24.85
C GLN A 123 10.57 -15.65 25.78
N ARG A 124 9.62 -14.83 25.30
CA ARG A 124 8.96 -13.82 26.12
C ARG A 124 8.12 -14.43 27.24
N ALA A 125 7.35 -15.48 26.93
CA ALA A 125 6.54 -16.19 27.92
C ALA A 125 7.41 -16.88 28.98
N GLU A 126 8.50 -17.53 28.58
CA GLU A 126 9.45 -18.15 29.50
C GLU A 126 10.18 -17.12 30.37
N ALA A 127 10.59 -15.98 29.79
CA ALA A 127 11.20 -14.90 30.56
C ALA A 127 10.21 -14.27 31.56
N ALA A 128 8.94 -14.13 31.19
CA ALA A 128 7.89 -13.66 32.10
C ALA A 128 7.68 -14.66 33.24
N LYS A 129 7.50 -15.96 32.93
CA LYS A 129 7.35 -17.03 33.93
C LYS A 129 8.54 -17.08 34.89
N LYS A 130 9.78 -17.06 34.38
CA LYS A 130 10.98 -17.04 35.23
C LYS A 130 11.03 -15.82 36.16
N ARG A 131 10.66 -14.63 35.66
CA ARG A 131 10.59 -13.43 36.51
C ARG A 131 9.53 -13.54 37.59
N ASP A 132 8.38 -14.11 37.27
CA ASP A 132 7.28 -14.23 38.23
C ASP A 132 7.58 -15.32 39.29
N GLU A 133 8.22 -16.42 38.91
CA GLU A 133 8.73 -17.45 39.83
C GLU A 133 9.82 -16.90 40.76
N GLU A 134 10.77 -16.12 40.24
CA GLU A 134 11.79 -15.48 41.07
C GLU A 134 11.21 -14.46 42.04
N LYS A 135 10.21 -13.67 41.62
CA LYS A 135 9.51 -12.73 42.49
C LYS A 135 8.76 -13.47 43.59
N ALA A 136 8.00 -14.52 43.24
CA ALA A 136 7.28 -15.34 44.21
C ALA A 136 8.24 -15.99 45.22
N ALA A 137 9.37 -16.55 44.76
CA ALA A 137 10.38 -17.13 45.66
C ALA A 137 11.02 -16.08 46.58
N LYS A 138 11.28 -14.86 46.07
CA LYS A 138 11.79 -13.74 46.89
C LYS A 138 10.77 -13.28 47.92
N GLU A 139 9.48 -13.26 47.59
CA GLU A 139 8.41 -12.91 48.52
C GLU A 139 8.21 -13.97 49.60
N LEU A 140 8.23 -15.26 49.24
CA LEU A 140 8.18 -16.35 50.22
C LEU A 140 9.36 -16.30 51.19
N LYS A 141 10.58 -16.09 50.68
CA LYS A 141 11.77 -15.91 51.54
C LYS A 141 11.66 -14.70 52.46
N LYS A 142 11.14 -13.57 51.96
CA LYS A 142 10.90 -12.37 52.79
C LYS A 142 9.81 -12.60 53.83
N ALA A 143 8.77 -13.37 53.51
CA ALA A 143 7.70 -13.72 54.43
C ALA A 143 8.17 -14.71 55.51
N GLU A 144 9.04 -15.65 55.16
CA GLU A 144 9.68 -16.59 56.09
C GLU A 144 10.64 -15.88 57.06
N VAL A 145 11.44 -14.92 56.58
CA VAL A 145 12.35 -14.11 57.42
C VAL A 145 11.60 -13.13 58.34
N ARG A 146 10.35 -12.78 58.03
CA ARG A 146 9.53 -11.85 58.82
C ARG A 146 8.66 -12.56 59.88
N LYS A 147 8.59 -13.89 59.87
CA LYS A 147 7.99 -14.71 60.93
C LYS A 147 9.03 -15.05 61.99
#